data_AF-A0A2M6ZAV0-F1
#
_entry.id   AF-A0A2M6ZAV0-F1
#
_cell.length_a   1.000
_cell.length_b   1.000
_cell.length_c   1.000
_cell.angle_alpha   90.00
_cell.angle_beta   90.00
_cell.angle_gamma   90.00
#
_symmetry.space_group_name_H-M   'P 1'
#
loop_
_entity.id
_entity.type
_entity.pdbx_description
1 polymer ?
#
loop_
_entity_poly.entity_id
_entity_poly.type
_entity_poly.pdbx_seq_one_letter_code
_entity_poly.pdbx_strand_id
1 'polypeptide(L)'
;MDQGVDIHDTINAEWTNLVVRKRSFPPNIHLTEKAKELFFMVRYYIDAFRRFVFESRFLQRFPLDGKTLEEIHAQDVALLKFGMQWLKTVLFKPKDTEAATPSAQ
;
A
#
# COMPACT_ATOMS: atom_id res chain seq x y z
N MET A 1 9.28 10.45 -22.60
CA MET A 1 9.04 9.38 -21.61
C MET A 1 9.55 9.90 -20.29
N ASP A 2 8.71 10.60 -19.52
CA ASP A 2 9.08 11.21 -18.22
C ASP A 2 7.85 11.53 -17.35
N GLN A 3 6.64 11.04 -17.69
CA GLN A 3 5.43 11.39 -16.92
C GLN A 3 5.16 10.49 -15.71
N GLY A 4 5.89 9.37 -15.58
CA GLY A 4 5.73 8.46 -14.43
C GLY A 4 6.56 8.85 -13.21
N VAL A 5 7.75 9.43 -13.40
CA VAL A 5 8.71 9.73 -12.33
C VAL A 5 8.21 10.84 -11.40
N ASP A 6 7.66 11.92 -11.95
CA ASP A 6 7.25 13.11 -11.17
C ASP A 6 6.11 12.80 -10.18
N ILE A 7 5.14 11.99 -10.62
CA ILE A 7 4.00 11.62 -9.79
C ILE A 7 4.42 10.59 -8.73
N HIS A 8 5.32 9.68 -9.08
CA HIS A 8 5.89 8.74 -8.11
C HIS A 8 6.65 9.49 -7.02
N ASP A 9 7.48 10.48 -7.39
CA ASP A 9 8.25 11.29 -6.45
C ASP A 9 7.33 12.10 -5.52
N THR A 10 6.33 12.80 -6.07
CA THR A 10 5.37 13.60 -5.30
C THR A 10 4.66 12.76 -4.25
N ILE A 11 4.17 11.60 -4.67
CA ILE A 11 3.47 10.67 -3.81
C ILE A 11 4.41 10.13 -2.72
N ASN A 12 5.62 9.75 -3.13
CA ASN A 12 6.59 9.14 -2.25
C ASN A 12 7.14 10.14 -1.24
N ALA A 13 7.26 11.42 -1.61
CA ALA A 13 7.63 12.54 -0.77
C ALA A 13 6.58 12.82 0.31
N GLU A 14 5.30 12.88 -0.07
CA GLU A 14 4.17 13.01 0.86
C GLU A 14 4.22 11.92 1.95
N TRP A 15 4.44 10.68 1.54
CA TRP A 15 4.54 9.57 2.49
C TRP A 15 5.84 9.58 3.31
N THR A 16 6.99 9.94 2.72
CA THR A 16 8.24 10.15 3.47
C THR A 16 8.00 11.14 4.58
N ASN A 17 7.35 12.27 4.25
CA ASN A 17 7.07 13.33 5.19
C ASN A 17 6.17 12.82 6.33
N LEU A 18 5.13 12.06 5.98
CA LEU A 18 4.22 11.44 6.95
C LEU A 18 4.96 10.48 7.90
N VAL A 19 5.80 9.59 7.38
CA VAL A 19 6.55 8.60 8.19
C VAL A 19 7.69 9.25 8.98
N VAL A 20 8.41 10.22 8.43
CA VAL A 20 9.46 10.98 9.14
C VAL A 20 8.85 11.84 10.24
N ARG A 21 7.64 12.35 10.03
CA ARG A 21 6.79 12.90 11.09
C ARG A 21 6.26 11.83 12.05
N LYS A 22 6.93 10.67 12.22
CA LYS A 22 6.60 9.60 13.16
C LYS A 22 6.26 10.06 14.59
N ARG A 23 6.70 11.25 14.97
CA ARG A 23 6.36 11.95 16.22
C ARG A 23 4.92 12.51 16.28
N SER A 24 4.22 12.57 15.15
CA SER A 24 2.88 13.15 14.97
C SER A 24 1.80 12.08 14.77
N PHE A 25 2.16 10.81 14.59
CA PHE A 25 1.15 9.75 14.66
C PHE A 25 0.70 9.59 16.11
N PRO A 26 -0.61 9.46 16.36
CA PRO A 26 -1.08 9.13 17.70
C PRO A 26 -0.43 7.81 18.16
N PRO A 27 -0.13 7.66 19.46
CA PRO A 27 0.56 6.48 20.01
C PRO A 27 -0.17 5.15 19.75
N ASN A 28 -1.42 5.22 19.28
CA ASN A 28 -2.24 4.08 18.88
C ASN A 28 -1.93 3.54 17.47
N ILE A 29 -1.07 4.20 16.69
CA ILE A 29 -0.63 3.74 15.36
C ILE A 29 0.61 2.87 15.53
N HIS A 30 0.44 1.56 15.42
CA HIS A 30 1.57 0.65 15.33
C HIS A 30 1.96 0.45 13.87
N LEU A 31 3.04 1.12 13.46
CA LEU A 31 3.75 0.79 12.23
C LEU A 31 4.41 -0.59 12.41
N THR A 32 3.65 -1.66 12.16
CA THR A 32 4.16 -3.04 12.26
C THR A 32 5.32 -3.24 11.29
N GLU A 33 6.25 -4.15 11.62
CA GLU A 33 7.38 -4.49 10.73
C GLU A 33 6.89 -4.85 9.33
N LYS A 34 5.79 -5.61 9.25
CA LYS A 34 5.14 -5.99 8.00
C LYS A 34 4.66 -4.79 7.17
N ALA A 35 4.11 -3.76 7.82
CA ALA A 35 3.70 -2.54 7.12
C ALA A 35 4.91 -1.72 6.62
N LYS A 36 6.04 -1.75 7.34
CA LYS A 36 7.30 -1.17 6.84
C LYS A 36 7.82 -1.95 5.64
N GLU A 37 7.85 -3.28 5.69
CA GLU A 37 8.30 -4.10 4.57
C GLU A 37 7.45 -3.86 3.31
N LEU A 38 6.12 -3.83 3.47
CA LEU A 38 5.19 -3.47 2.39
C LEU A 38 5.43 -2.05 1.89
N PHE A 39 5.73 -1.11 2.78
CA PHE A 39 6.08 0.25 2.39
C PHE A 39 7.34 0.30 1.51
N PHE A 40 8.41 -0.38 1.93
CA PHE A 40 9.64 -0.48 1.14
C PHE A 40 9.36 -1.16 -0.22
N MET A 41 8.52 -2.18 -0.24
CA MET A 41 8.10 -2.85 -1.48
C MET A 41 7.36 -1.90 -2.42
N VAL A 42 6.31 -1.19 -1.94
CA VAL A 42 5.54 -0.25 -2.77
C VAL A 42 6.43 0.88 -3.30
N ARG A 43 7.39 1.36 -2.49
CA ARG A 43 8.28 2.48 -2.82
C ARG A 43 9.37 2.11 -3.84
N TYR A 44 10.09 1.02 -3.60
CA TYR A 44 11.31 0.68 -4.35
C TYR A 44 11.06 -0.43 -5.38
N TYR A 45 9.98 -1.19 -5.22
CA TYR A 45 9.67 -2.38 -6.01
C TYR A 45 8.19 -2.39 -6.41
N ILE A 46 7.76 -1.35 -7.14
CA ILE A 46 6.37 -1.25 -7.60
C ILE A 46 5.95 -2.45 -8.46
N ASP A 47 6.85 -3.00 -9.25
CA ASP A 47 6.62 -4.25 -10.01
C ASP A 47 6.35 -5.45 -9.09
N ALA A 48 7.08 -5.54 -7.97
CA ALA A 48 6.85 -6.60 -6.98
C ALA A 48 5.51 -6.38 -6.26
N PHE A 49 5.14 -5.13 -5.98
CA PHE A 49 3.83 -4.80 -5.45
C PHE A 49 2.70 -5.13 -6.43
N ARG A 50 2.90 -4.88 -7.73
CA ARG A 50 1.98 -5.29 -8.79
C ARG A 50 1.75 -6.80 -8.74
N ARG A 51 2.83 -7.59 -8.78
CA ARG A 51 2.73 -9.04 -8.64
C ARG A 51 2.08 -9.46 -7.33
N PHE A 52 2.34 -8.78 -6.22
CA PHE A 52 1.65 -9.05 -4.97
C PHE A 52 0.13 -8.82 -5.08
N VAL A 53 -0.31 -7.72 -5.70
CA VAL A 53 -1.74 -7.44 -5.89
C VAL A 53 -2.40 -8.47 -6.82
N PHE A 54 -1.77 -8.79 -7.94
CA PHE A 54 -2.36 -9.63 -8.99
C PHE A 54 -2.11 -11.13 -8.84
N GLU A 55 -0.92 -11.54 -8.39
CA GLU A 55 -0.55 -12.95 -8.21
C GLU A 55 -0.89 -13.50 -6.81
N SER A 56 -1.13 -12.64 -5.81
CA SER A 56 -1.52 -13.11 -4.47
C SER A 56 -3.03 -13.08 -4.26
N ARG A 57 -3.48 -13.60 -3.11
CA ARG A 57 -4.89 -13.53 -2.66
C ARG A 57 -5.34 -12.12 -2.25
N PHE A 58 -4.64 -11.08 -2.69
CA PHE A 58 -4.93 -9.71 -2.35
C PHE A 58 -6.31 -9.30 -2.86
N LEU A 59 -6.56 -9.50 -4.16
CA LEU A 59 -7.84 -9.20 -4.81
C LEU A 59 -9.01 -10.03 -4.26
N GLN A 60 -8.74 -11.21 -3.66
CA GLN A 60 -9.77 -12.01 -2.99
C GLN A 60 -10.22 -11.38 -1.67
N ARG A 61 -9.31 -10.69 -0.97
CA ARG A 61 -9.60 -10.03 0.31
C ARG A 61 -10.06 -8.58 0.12
N PHE A 62 -9.56 -7.93 -0.93
CA PHE A 62 -9.91 -6.58 -1.33
C PHE A 62 -10.47 -6.61 -2.75
N PRO A 63 -11.77 -6.88 -2.92
CA PRO A 63 -12.40 -6.86 -4.23
C PRO A 63 -12.31 -5.44 -4.79
N LEU A 64 -11.73 -5.32 -5.98
CA LEU A 64 -11.67 -4.07 -6.74
C LEU A 64 -12.64 -4.14 -7.90
N ASP A 65 -13.19 -2.98 -8.24
CA ASP A 65 -14.02 -2.85 -9.43
C ASP A 65 -13.17 -3.09 -10.70
N GLY A 66 -13.77 -3.68 -11.74
CA GLY A 66 -13.04 -4.07 -12.96
C GLY A 66 -12.32 -2.87 -13.58
N LYS A 67 -12.95 -1.69 -13.52
CA LYS A 67 -12.36 -0.43 -13.99
C LYS A 67 -11.08 -0.07 -13.22
N THR A 68 -11.11 -0.13 -11.89
CA THR A 68 -9.94 0.13 -11.04
C THR A 68 -8.83 -0.89 -11.30
N LEU A 69 -9.21 -2.15 -11.52
CA LEU A 69 -8.26 -3.23 -11.79
C LEU A 69 -7.53 -3.02 -13.12
N GLU A 70 -8.24 -2.62 -14.17
CA GLU A 70 -7.64 -2.24 -15.46
C GLU A 70 -6.77 -0.99 -15.32
N GLU A 71 -7.20 0.01 -14.55
CA GLU A 71 -6.41 1.23 -14.32
C GLU A 71 -5.09 0.95 -13.60
N ILE A 72 -5.08 0.18 -12.50
CA ILE A 72 -3.85 -0.19 -11.80
C ILE A 72 -3.00 -1.19 -12.59
N HIS A 73 -3.58 -1.89 -13.57
CA HIS A 73 -2.85 -2.75 -14.49
C HIS A 73 -2.18 -1.94 -15.62
N ALA A 74 -2.83 -0.91 -16.13
CA ALA A 74 -2.29 -0.08 -17.20
C ALA A 74 -1.40 1.06 -16.69
N GLN A 75 -1.63 1.53 -15.46
CA GLN A 75 -0.97 2.71 -14.90
C GLN A 75 -0.29 2.41 -13.56
N ASP A 76 1.04 2.50 -13.53
CA ASP A 76 1.83 2.37 -12.30
C ASP A 76 1.46 3.44 -11.26
N VAL A 77 1.12 4.65 -11.70
CA VAL A 77 0.64 5.72 -10.82
C VAL A 77 -0.64 5.32 -10.08
N ALA A 78 -1.58 4.67 -10.77
CA ALA A 78 -2.82 4.21 -10.16
C ALA A 78 -2.53 3.09 -9.15
N LEU A 79 -1.62 2.17 -9.50
CA LEU A 79 -1.15 1.12 -8.59
C LEU A 79 -0.46 1.69 -7.34
N LEU A 80 0.38 2.70 -7.49
CA LEU A 80 1.10 3.34 -6.40
C LEU A 80 0.14 4.09 -5.45
N LYS A 81 -0.79 4.87 -6.03
CA LYS A 81 -1.88 5.51 -5.28
C LYS A 81 -2.71 4.49 -4.51
N PHE A 82 -3.05 3.38 -5.16
CA PHE A 82 -3.80 2.29 -4.55
C PHE A 82 -3.02 1.64 -3.40
N GLY A 83 -1.76 1.29 -3.61
CA GLY A 83 -0.89 0.68 -2.59
C GLY A 83 -0.73 1.55 -1.36
N MET A 84 -0.62 2.86 -1.53
CA MET A 84 -0.62 3.80 -0.41
C MET A 84 -1.96 3.89 0.33
N GLN A 85 -3.08 3.99 -0.39
CA GLN A 85 -4.41 4.03 0.23
C GLN A 85 -4.65 2.76 1.04
N TRP A 86 -4.31 1.61 0.47
CA TRP A 86 -4.35 0.34 1.16
C TRP A 86 -3.44 0.33 2.39
N LEU A 87 -2.18 0.76 2.26
CA LEU A 87 -1.24 0.81 3.38
C LEU A 87 -1.74 1.72 4.51
N LYS A 88 -2.38 2.85 4.21
CA LYS A 88 -3.10 3.68 5.20
C LYS A 88 -4.14 2.83 5.94
N THR A 89 -5.01 2.11 5.24
CA THR A 89 -6.03 1.29 5.92
C THR A 89 -5.42 0.18 6.80
N VAL A 90 -4.29 -0.40 6.40
CA VAL A 90 -3.54 -1.37 7.22
C VAL A 90 -2.92 -0.72 8.47
N LEU A 91 -2.42 0.51 8.34
CA LEU A 91 -1.77 1.25 9.43
C LEU A 91 -2.73 1.92 10.40
N PHE A 92 -3.87 2.42 9.92
CA PHE A 92 -4.90 3.08 10.71
C PHE A 92 -5.91 2.11 11.32
N LYS A 93 -5.78 0.79 11.08
CA LYS A 93 -6.67 -0.20 11.66
C LYS A 93 -6.50 -0.20 13.20
N PRO A 94 -7.50 0.26 13.98
CA PRO A 94 -7.41 0.22 15.43
C PRO A 94 -7.30 -1.24 15.88
N LYS A 95 -6.49 -1.47 16.91
CA LYS A 95 -6.23 -2.78 17.50
C LYS A 95 -7.45 -3.22 18.33
N ASP A 96 -8.58 -3.43 17.68
CA ASP A 96 -9.79 -4.02 18.27
C ASP A 96 -10.43 -4.99 17.26
N THR A 97 -9.59 -5.78 16.59
CA THR A 97 -10.03 -7.07 16.03
C THR A 97 -8.80 -7.93 15.81
N GLU A 98 -8.45 -8.66 16.86
CA GLU A 98 -7.77 -9.94 16.75
C GLU A 98 -8.70 -10.90 15.99
N ALA A 99 -8.78 -10.79 14.66
CA ALA A 99 -9.48 -11.79 13.83
C ALA A 99 -9.04 -11.73 12.36
N ALA A 100 -8.74 -12.91 11.84
CA ALA A 100 -8.63 -13.28 10.43
C ALA A 100 -7.30 -13.01 9.71
N THR A 101 -6.20 -13.53 10.25
CA THR A 101 -5.42 -14.49 9.45
C THR A 101 -6.24 -15.77 9.35
N PRO A 102 -6.81 -16.18 8.20
CA PRO A 102 -6.95 -17.59 7.95
C PRO A 102 -5.53 -18.07 7.63
N SER A 103 -4.90 -18.69 8.62
CA SER A 103 -3.91 -19.72 8.34
C SER A 103 -4.52 -20.65 7.29
N ALA A 104 -3.91 -20.70 6.11
CA ALA A 104 -4.19 -21.77 5.17
C ALA A 104 -3.52 -23.02 5.76
N GLN A 105 -4.36 -24.00 6.07
CA GLN A 105 -4.00 -25.38 6.43
C GLN A 105 -3.16 -26.03 5.35
#